data_AF-A0A378MT56-F1
#
_entry.id   AF-A0A378MT56-F1
#
_cell.length_a   1.000
_cell.length_b   1.000
_cell.length_c   1.000
_cell.angle_alpha   90.00
_cell.angle_beta   90.00
_cell.angle_gamma   90.00
#
_symmetry.space_group_name_H-M   'P 1'
#
loop_
_entity.id
_entity.type
_entity.pdbx_description
1 polymer ?
#
loop_
_entity_poly.entity_id
_entity_poly.type
_entity_poly.pdbx_seq_one_letter_code
_entity_poly.pdbx_strand_id
1 'polypeptide(L)'
;MSAENMPSVIRFEQAVAKKDYESACTELLSILSKLDSNFGGISNIELNMPEQIENLENDKAIYFCTRMAVAITRLFEDPALEISEHGAMRFLTLQRWIALIFASSPYVNADHILRTYNRNKESANPNTVDLDATLQALIKFCILYLPESNILLNLDAAWNASSDLTASLCFALQSPRFIGTSSAFAKRAAILQWFPEKLAQIENLNKLPSAISHDVYMHCSYDIEANKHNVKRSLNAVIRRHLLSVGWEDRKIEQLGTRNNKPVMVVLLEHFHSSHSIYRTHSTSMVAAREHFHLIGLGSDAVDEMGQPGIRRISFITTRWLTI
;
A
#
# COMPACT_ATOMS: atom_id res chain seq x y z
N MET A 1 1.21 -3.64 -27.79
CA MET A 1 1.01 -4.17 -26.43
C MET A 1 1.64 -5.54 -26.41
N SER A 2 2.83 -5.69 -25.82
CA SER A 2 3.41 -7.02 -25.59
C SER A 2 2.48 -7.78 -24.65
N ALA A 3 2.24 -9.06 -24.93
CA ALA A 3 1.55 -9.93 -23.98
C ALA A 3 2.24 -9.79 -22.61
N GLU A 4 1.49 -9.42 -21.58
CA GLU A 4 2.02 -9.40 -20.22
C GLU A 4 2.45 -10.83 -19.88
N ASN A 5 3.76 -11.06 -19.79
CA ASN A 5 4.27 -12.36 -19.39
C ASN A 5 3.82 -12.64 -17.96
N MET A 6 3.19 -13.79 -17.74
CA MET A 6 2.76 -14.26 -16.42
C MET A 6 3.92 -14.20 -15.43
N PRO A 7 3.82 -13.52 -14.27
CA PRO A 7 4.91 -13.39 -13.30
C PRO A 7 5.50 -14.74 -12.89
N SER A 8 6.81 -14.84 -12.66
CA SER A 8 7.50 -16.13 -12.49
C SER A 8 8.59 -16.11 -11.45
N VAL A 9 8.46 -17.00 -10.46
CA VAL A 9 9.50 -17.22 -9.44
C VAL A 9 10.78 -17.77 -10.09
N ILE A 10 10.64 -18.61 -11.12
CA ILE A 10 11.77 -19.24 -11.82
C ILE A 10 12.59 -18.17 -12.55
N ARG A 11 11.94 -17.26 -13.28
CA ARG A 11 12.65 -16.17 -13.98
C ARG A 11 13.29 -15.20 -13.01
N PHE A 12 12.62 -14.88 -11.90
CA PHE A 12 13.19 -14.05 -10.85
C PHE A 12 14.48 -14.65 -10.30
N GLU A 13 14.44 -15.92 -9.88
CA GLU A 13 15.62 -16.64 -9.37
C GLU A 13 16.77 -16.69 -10.39
N GLN A 14 16.46 -16.90 -11.68
CA GLN A 14 17.46 -16.92 -12.75
C GLN A 14 18.10 -15.54 -12.97
N ALA A 15 17.31 -14.46 -12.94
CA ALA A 15 17.82 -13.09 -13.08
C ALA A 15 18.74 -12.73 -11.90
N VAL A 16 18.34 -13.09 -10.67
CA VAL A 16 19.18 -12.92 -9.47
C VAL A 16 20.49 -13.71 -9.60
N ALA A 17 20.43 -14.97 -10.03
CA ALA A 17 21.62 -15.81 -10.19
C ALA A 17 22.60 -15.25 -11.25
N LYS A 18 22.08 -14.58 -12.28
CA LYS A 18 22.88 -13.93 -13.34
C LYS A 18 23.35 -12.52 -12.98
N LYS A 19 22.96 -11.98 -11.82
CA LYS A 19 23.17 -10.58 -11.43
C LYS A 19 22.60 -9.59 -12.46
N ASP A 20 21.52 -9.97 -13.12
CA ASP A 20 20.75 -9.07 -13.98
C ASP A 20 19.74 -8.31 -13.10
N TYR A 21 20.22 -7.24 -12.47
CA TYR A 21 19.49 -6.51 -11.42
C TYR A 21 18.19 -5.90 -11.94
N GLU A 22 18.18 -5.32 -13.14
CA GLU A 22 16.99 -4.69 -13.72
C GLU A 22 15.90 -5.72 -14.00
N SER A 23 16.27 -6.86 -14.62
CA SER A 23 15.34 -7.97 -14.85
C SER A 23 14.85 -8.57 -13.53
N ALA A 24 15.73 -8.71 -12.53
CA ALA A 24 15.37 -9.24 -11.21
C ALA A 24 14.37 -8.33 -10.48
N CYS A 25 14.61 -7.01 -10.46
CA CYS A 25 13.71 -6.04 -9.85
C CYS A 25 12.37 -5.96 -10.58
N THR A 26 12.39 -5.98 -11.92
CA THR A 26 11.17 -5.95 -12.74
C THR A 26 10.30 -7.19 -12.51
N GLU A 27 10.90 -8.39 -12.52
CA GLU A 27 10.18 -9.64 -12.27
C GLU A 27 9.67 -9.71 -10.82
N LEU A 28 10.48 -9.29 -9.83
CA LEU A 28 10.03 -9.20 -8.44
C LEU A 28 8.82 -8.27 -8.29
N LEU A 29 8.86 -7.08 -8.87
CA LEU A 29 7.73 -6.14 -8.85
C LEU A 29 6.50 -6.71 -9.55
N SER A 30 6.66 -7.48 -10.63
CA SER A 30 5.56 -8.18 -11.30
C SER A 30 4.87 -9.19 -10.37
N ILE A 31 5.67 -9.98 -9.64
CA ILE A 31 5.17 -10.94 -8.64
C ILE A 31 4.45 -10.21 -7.50
N LEU A 32 5.04 -9.14 -6.95
CA LEU A 32 4.45 -8.37 -5.86
C LEU A 32 3.14 -7.68 -6.28
N SER A 33 3.06 -7.10 -7.49
CA SER A 33 1.83 -6.56 -8.05
C SER A 33 0.76 -7.64 -8.22
N LYS A 34 1.17 -8.86 -8.59
CA LYS A 34 0.22 -9.97 -8.73
C LYS A 34 -0.35 -10.40 -7.38
N LEU A 35 0.49 -10.48 -6.34
CA LEU A 35 0.04 -10.67 -4.96
C LEU A 35 -0.95 -9.58 -4.53
N ASP A 36 -0.70 -8.31 -4.88
CA ASP A 36 -1.62 -7.21 -4.58
C ASP A 36 -3.01 -7.42 -5.20
N SER A 37 -3.05 -7.74 -6.50
CA SER A 37 -4.30 -8.00 -7.22
C SER A 37 -5.07 -9.23 -6.70
N ASN A 38 -4.35 -10.20 -6.15
CA ASN A 38 -4.91 -11.43 -5.61
C ASN A 38 -5.15 -11.35 -4.08
N PHE A 39 -4.94 -10.18 -3.45
CA PHE A 39 -5.01 -10.02 -1.99
C PHE A 39 -4.15 -11.03 -1.20
N GLY A 40 -2.98 -11.38 -1.74
CA GLY A 40 -2.02 -12.33 -1.16
C GLY A 40 -2.10 -13.75 -1.73
N GLY A 41 -3.10 -14.06 -2.55
CA GLY A 41 -3.18 -15.33 -3.26
C GLY A 41 -2.05 -15.48 -4.30
N ILE A 42 -1.52 -16.69 -4.46
CA ILE A 42 -0.40 -16.98 -5.37
C ILE A 42 -0.84 -17.45 -6.77
N SER A 43 -2.13 -17.39 -7.09
CA SER A 43 -2.67 -17.83 -8.38
C SER A 43 -2.15 -16.98 -9.55
N ASN A 44 -1.91 -17.63 -10.70
CA ASN A 44 -1.34 -17.01 -11.91
C ASN A 44 0.06 -16.41 -11.67
N ILE A 45 0.85 -17.05 -10.82
CA ILE A 45 2.29 -16.84 -10.68
C ILE A 45 2.96 -18.18 -11.00
N GLU A 46 3.84 -18.19 -11.99
CA GLU A 46 4.57 -19.38 -12.41
C GLU A 46 5.55 -19.81 -11.30
N LEU A 47 5.36 -21.05 -10.83
CA LEU A 47 6.16 -21.67 -9.77
C LEU A 47 6.17 -23.19 -9.96
N ASN A 48 7.36 -23.79 -9.99
CA ASN A 48 7.50 -25.25 -9.88
C ASN A 48 7.41 -25.66 -8.41
N MET A 49 6.65 -26.71 -8.09
CA MET A 49 6.50 -27.23 -6.73
C MET A 49 6.80 -28.74 -6.67
N PRO A 50 7.29 -29.26 -5.54
CA PRO A 50 7.37 -30.70 -5.30
C PRO A 50 5.98 -31.35 -5.27
N GLU A 51 5.84 -32.56 -5.83
CA GLU A 51 4.57 -33.30 -5.87
C GLU A 51 4.00 -33.57 -4.46
N GLN A 52 4.87 -33.67 -3.45
CA GLN A 52 4.50 -33.94 -2.06
C GLN A 52 3.60 -32.85 -1.45
N ILE A 53 3.64 -31.62 -1.97
CA ILE A 53 2.84 -30.49 -1.48
C ILE A 53 1.70 -30.10 -2.41
N GLU A 54 1.43 -30.88 -3.47
CA GLU A 54 0.43 -30.55 -4.50
C GLU A 54 -0.98 -30.38 -3.94
N ASN A 55 -1.33 -31.01 -2.82
CA ASN A 55 -2.66 -30.88 -2.20
C ASN A 55 -2.62 -30.20 -0.83
N LEU A 56 -1.50 -29.55 -0.49
CA LEU A 56 -1.26 -28.92 0.81
C LEU A 56 -1.15 -27.39 0.65
N GLU A 57 -2.29 -26.69 0.62
CA GLU A 57 -2.33 -25.25 0.30
C GLU A 57 -1.44 -24.38 1.21
N ASN A 58 -1.39 -24.68 2.51
CA ASN A 58 -0.52 -23.94 3.44
C ASN A 58 0.96 -24.19 3.14
N ASP A 59 1.34 -25.45 2.91
CA ASP A 59 2.71 -25.82 2.55
C ASP A 59 3.14 -25.22 1.21
N LYS A 60 2.23 -25.12 0.22
CA LYS A 60 2.48 -24.38 -1.03
C LYS A 60 2.79 -22.92 -0.78
N ALA A 61 2.01 -22.26 0.06
CA ALA A 61 2.22 -20.86 0.40
C ALA A 61 3.55 -20.64 1.12
N ILE A 62 3.88 -21.49 2.10
CA ILE A 62 5.16 -21.45 2.83
C ILE A 62 6.32 -21.72 1.87
N TYR A 63 6.19 -22.69 0.95
CA TYR A 63 7.20 -23.01 -0.05
C TYR A 63 7.46 -21.83 -1.00
N PHE A 64 6.38 -21.22 -1.53
CA PHE A 64 6.47 -19.99 -2.33
C PHE A 64 7.20 -18.88 -1.56
N CYS A 65 6.74 -18.59 -0.33
CA CYS A 65 7.31 -17.54 0.50
C CYS A 65 8.79 -17.78 0.81
N THR A 66 9.17 -19.03 1.08
CA THR A 66 10.57 -19.40 1.38
C THR A 66 11.46 -19.19 0.15
N ARG A 67 11.03 -19.61 -1.04
CA ARG A 67 11.80 -19.38 -2.28
C ARG A 67 11.95 -17.89 -2.59
N MET A 68 10.86 -17.15 -2.49
CA MET A 68 10.89 -15.69 -2.68
C MET A 68 11.82 -15.00 -1.67
N ALA A 69 11.74 -15.35 -0.38
CA ALA A 69 12.61 -14.81 0.66
C ALA A 69 14.09 -15.07 0.38
N VAL A 70 14.45 -16.28 -0.08
CA VAL A 70 15.83 -16.63 -0.44
C VAL A 70 16.31 -15.82 -1.65
N ALA A 71 15.50 -15.68 -2.70
CA ALA A 71 15.88 -14.91 -3.88
C ALA A 71 15.98 -13.40 -3.59
N ILE A 72 15.06 -12.85 -2.78
CA ILE A 72 15.12 -11.45 -2.30
C ILE A 72 16.38 -11.26 -1.44
N THR A 73 16.69 -12.20 -0.55
CA THR A 73 17.92 -12.16 0.26
C THR A 73 19.16 -12.03 -0.63
N ARG A 74 19.33 -12.92 -1.61
CA ARG A 74 20.47 -12.88 -2.54
C ARG A 74 20.54 -11.58 -3.34
N LEU A 75 19.40 -11.06 -3.79
CA LEU A 75 19.34 -9.83 -4.57
C LEU A 75 19.78 -8.62 -3.73
N PHE A 76 19.22 -8.47 -2.53
CA PHE A 76 19.43 -7.28 -1.71
C PHE A 76 20.73 -7.31 -0.89
N GLU A 77 21.28 -8.49 -0.59
CA GLU A 77 22.62 -8.61 0.01
C GLU A 77 23.75 -8.22 -0.97
N ASP A 78 23.49 -8.20 -2.30
CA ASP A 78 24.50 -7.79 -3.27
C ASP A 78 24.74 -6.27 -3.19
N PRO A 79 25.95 -5.80 -2.83
CA PRO A 79 26.24 -4.37 -2.71
C PRO A 79 26.12 -3.63 -4.05
N ALA A 80 26.25 -4.31 -5.18
CA ALA A 80 26.14 -3.71 -6.52
C ALA A 80 24.70 -3.45 -6.97
N LEU A 81 23.69 -3.91 -6.22
CA LEU A 81 22.31 -3.55 -6.48
C LEU A 81 22.09 -2.05 -6.22
N GLU A 82 21.66 -1.35 -7.26
CA GLU A 82 21.13 0.02 -7.20
C GLU A 82 19.64 0.01 -7.56
N ILE A 83 18.87 0.85 -6.86
CA ILE A 83 17.43 1.00 -7.08
C ILE A 83 17.14 2.48 -7.32
N SER A 84 16.49 2.78 -8.44
CA SER A 84 16.05 4.15 -8.74
C SER A 84 14.99 4.63 -7.74
N GLU A 85 14.84 5.95 -7.56
CA GLU A 85 13.79 6.50 -6.69
C GLU A 85 12.38 6.06 -7.13
N HIS A 86 12.14 5.96 -8.44
CA HIS A 86 10.89 5.43 -8.97
C HIS A 86 10.69 3.94 -8.64
N GLY A 87 11.75 3.13 -8.74
CA GLY A 87 11.74 1.74 -8.29
C GLY A 87 11.45 1.62 -6.79
N ALA A 88 12.08 2.47 -5.97
CA ALA A 88 11.85 2.53 -4.53
C ALA A 88 10.38 2.82 -4.19
N MET A 89 9.77 3.77 -4.90
CA MET A 89 8.34 4.09 -4.74
C MET A 89 7.44 2.89 -5.01
N ARG A 90 7.73 2.13 -6.08
CA ARG A 90 6.98 0.92 -6.43
C ARG A 90 7.15 -0.18 -5.38
N PHE A 91 8.38 -0.41 -4.91
CA PHE A 91 8.65 -1.36 -3.84
C PHE A 91 7.95 -0.98 -2.52
N LEU A 92 7.98 0.30 -2.13
CA LEU A 92 7.33 0.76 -0.90
C LEU A 92 5.80 0.69 -0.97
N THR A 93 5.22 0.96 -2.15
CA THR A 93 3.78 0.74 -2.40
C THR A 93 3.38 -0.73 -2.18
N LEU A 94 4.27 -1.66 -2.52
CA LEU A 94 4.04 -3.10 -2.44
C LEU A 94 4.72 -3.77 -1.23
N GLN A 95 5.29 -3.00 -0.30
CA GLN A 95 6.15 -3.52 0.77
C GLN A 95 5.43 -4.54 1.67
N ARG A 96 4.12 -4.37 1.88
CA ARG A 96 3.29 -5.32 2.62
C ARG A 96 3.36 -6.75 2.09
N TRP A 97 3.62 -6.93 0.80
CA TRP A 97 3.78 -8.26 0.20
C TRP A 97 5.17 -8.84 0.46
N ILE A 98 6.22 -8.01 0.49
CA ILE A 98 7.54 -8.41 0.99
C ILE A 98 7.43 -8.81 2.47
N ALA A 99 6.71 -8.02 3.27
CA ALA A 99 6.44 -8.32 4.67
C ALA A 99 5.81 -9.71 4.86
N LEU A 100 4.75 -10.02 4.10
CA LEU A 100 4.09 -11.32 4.16
C LEU A 100 4.97 -12.46 3.65
N ILE A 101 5.76 -12.24 2.59
CA ILE A 101 6.73 -13.25 2.10
C ILE A 101 7.69 -13.66 3.22
N PHE A 102 8.28 -12.71 3.94
CA PHE A 102 9.18 -13.06 5.04
C PHE A 102 8.43 -13.61 6.25
N ALA A 103 7.32 -12.99 6.66
CA ALA A 103 6.55 -13.40 7.85
C ALA A 103 5.90 -14.79 7.72
N SER A 104 5.57 -15.22 6.50
CA SER A 104 5.05 -16.56 6.20
C SER A 104 6.15 -17.58 5.85
N SER A 105 7.41 -17.16 5.85
CA SER A 105 8.58 -18.05 5.74
C SER A 105 9.22 -18.28 7.11
N PRO A 106 10.12 -19.27 7.25
CA PRO A 106 10.88 -19.47 8.48
C PRO A 106 11.78 -18.28 8.88
N TYR A 107 11.98 -17.28 8.01
CA TYR A 107 12.80 -16.10 8.30
C TYR A 107 12.13 -15.07 9.20
N VAL A 108 10.78 -15.02 9.23
CA VAL A 108 9.95 -14.02 9.94
C VAL A 108 10.08 -12.58 9.43
N ASN A 109 11.31 -12.09 9.21
CA ASN A 109 11.60 -10.74 8.72
C ASN A 109 12.86 -10.74 7.82
N ALA A 110 13.29 -9.54 7.42
CA ALA A 110 14.44 -9.33 6.53
C ALA A 110 15.69 -8.78 7.27
N ASP A 111 15.75 -8.91 8.60
CA ASP A 111 16.81 -8.28 9.40
C ASP A 111 18.20 -8.85 9.10
N HIS A 112 18.30 -10.12 8.68
CA HIS A 112 19.58 -10.71 8.25
C HIS A 112 20.18 -9.93 7.07
N ILE A 113 19.35 -9.46 6.15
CA ILE A 113 19.77 -8.61 5.04
C ILE A 113 20.18 -7.23 5.56
N LEU A 114 19.34 -6.60 6.38
CA LEU A 114 19.63 -5.26 6.93
C LEU A 114 20.96 -5.20 7.69
N ARG A 115 21.30 -6.27 8.41
CA ARG A 115 22.57 -6.39 9.13
C ARG A 115 23.78 -6.40 8.20
N THR A 116 23.65 -6.84 6.95
CA THR A 116 24.74 -6.77 5.96
C THR A 116 25.08 -5.33 5.55
N TYR A 117 24.15 -4.40 5.74
CA TYR A 117 24.36 -2.98 5.45
C TYR A 117 25.08 -2.22 6.56
N ASN A 118 25.23 -2.84 7.74
CA ASN A 118 25.86 -2.17 8.89
C ASN A 118 27.36 -1.97 8.67
N ARG A 119 27.81 -0.72 8.75
CA ARG A 119 29.22 -0.34 8.66
C ARG A 119 29.94 -0.39 10.00
N ASN A 120 29.20 -0.25 11.10
CA ASN A 120 29.77 -0.27 12.43
C ASN A 120 29.85 -1.69 12.99
N LYS A 121 30.98 -2.35 12.74
CA LYS A 121 31.25 -3.72 13.23
C LYS A 121 31.52 -3.79 14.73
N GLU A 122 31.66 -2.66 15.41
CA GLU A 122 31.96 -2.57 16.84
C GLU A 122 30.71 -2.30 17.70
N SER A 123 29.55 -2.10 17.08
CA SER A 123 28.30 -1.90 17.81
C SER A 123 28.00 -3.10 18.71
N ALA A 124 27.90 -2.86 20.02
CA ALA A 124 27.49 -3.86 20.99
C ALA A 124 26.01 -4.26 20.85
N ASN A 125 25.19 -3.42 20.20
CA ASN A 125 23.78 -3.71 19.96
C ASN A 125 23.58 -4.32 18.56
N PRO A 126 23.20 -5.61 18.47
CA PRO A 126 22.96 -6.28 17.20
C PRO A 126 21.78 -5.71 16.40
N ASN A 127 20.93 -4.89 17.02
CA ASN A 127 19.76 -4.29 16.38
C ASN A 127 19.99 -2.84 15.92
N THR A 128 21.23 -2.35 16.02
CA THR A 128 21.65 -1.06 15.47
C THR A 128 22.35 -1.29 14.14
N VAL A 129 21.93 -0.57 13.10
CA VAL A 129 22.50 -0.62 11.76
C VAL A 129 22.92 0.79 11.36
N ASP A 130 24.24 1.00 11.27
CA ASP A 130 24.82 2.26 10.79
C ASP A 130 25.02 2.16 9.28
N LEU A 131 24.18 2.86 8.52
CA LEU A 131 24.20 2.85 7.06
C LEU A 131 25.31 3.74 6.49
N ASP A 132 25.76 3.44 5.28
CA ASP A 132 26.50 4.42 4.48
C ASP A 132 25.65 5.68 4.29
N ALA A 133 26.29 6.84 4.30
CA ALA A 133 25.66 8.14 4.03
C ALA A 133 25.33 8.33 2.53
N THR A 134 24.60 7.38 1.94
CA THR A 134 24.16 7.38 0.55
C THR A 134 22.66 7.16 0.45
N LEU A 135 22.03 7.76 -0.56
CA LEU A 135 20.61 7.56 -0.83
C LEU A 135 20.29 6.09 -1.15
N GLN A 136 21.19 5.39 -1.85
CA GLN A 136 21.02 3.98 -2.20
C GLN A 136 20.98 3.06 -0.96
N ALA A 137 21.85 3.30 0.04
CA ALA A 137 21.80 2.56 1.29
C ALA A 137 20.47 2.79 2.03
N LEU A 138 19.99 4.04 2.07
CA LEU A 138 18.70 4.36 2.69
C LEU A 138 17.51 3.75 1.92
N ILE A 139 17.51 3.78 0.59
CA ILE A 139 16.48 3.14 -0.24
C ILE A 139 16.38 1.66 0.06
N LYS A 140 17.49 0.93 -0.01
CA LYS A 140 17.51 -0.52 0.24
C LYS A 140 17.10 -0.86 1.67
N PHE A 141 17.55 -0.05 2.65
CA PHE A 141 17.12 -0.18 4.04
C PHE A 141 15.61 0.01 4.18
N CYS A 142 15.05 1.11 3.65
CA CYS A 142 13.62 1.40 3.76
C CYS A 142 12.75 0.30 3.11
N ILE A 143 13.14 -0.23 1.95
CA ILE A 143 12.38 -1.33 1.31
C ILE A 143 12.29 -2.56 2.22
N LEU A 144 13.37 -2.90 2.91
CA LEU A 144 13.47 -4.10 3.76
C LEU A 144 13.22 -3.85 5.24
N TYR A 145 12.89 -2.62 5.64
CA TYR A 145 12.45 -2.33 7.00
C TYR A 145 10.98 -2.72 7.16
N LEU A 146 10.74 -3.99 7.47
CA LEU A 146 9.41 -4.62 7.50
C LEU A 146 8.71 -4.45 8.86
N PRO A 147 7.38 -4.65 8.94
CA PRO A 147 6.64 -4.59 10.21
C PRO A 147 7.21 -5.48 11.31
N GLU A 148 7.72 -6.66 10.98
CA GLU A 148 8.34 -7.61 11.92
C GLU A 148 9.84 -7.35 12.19
N SER A 149 10.43 -6.29 11.63
CA SER A 149 11.85 -5.97 11.87
C SER A 149 12.12 -5.64 13.34
N ASN A 150 13.22 -6.17 13.87
CA ASN A 150 13.75 -5.86 15.20
C ASN A 150 14.84 -4.77 15.17
N ILE A 151 15.24 -4.32 13.99
CA ILE A 151 16.21 -3.24 13.84
C ILE A 151 15.59 -1.93 14.36
N LEU A 152 16.38 -1.18 15.11
CA LEU A 152 15.99 0.13 15.63
C LEU A 152 16.00 1.16 14.49
N LEU A 153 14.91 1.91 14.37
CA LEU A 153 14.80 3.02 13.42
C LEU A 153 14.57 4.32 14.17
N ASN A 154 15.50 5.27 13.98
CA ASN A 154 15.30 6.65 14.41
C ASN A 154 14.61 7.42 13.27
N LEU A 155 13.30 7.67 13.43
CA LEU A 155 12.49 8.33 12.41
C LEU A 155 12.91 9.79 12.17
N ASP A 156 13.38 10.52 13.18
CA ASP A 156 13.84 11.90 12.99
C ASP A 156 15.16 11.93 12.20
N ALA A 157 16.09 11.01 12.48
CA ALA A 157 17.32 10.89 11.69
C ALA A 157 17.03 10.51 10.23
N ALA A 158 16.12 9.54 10.01
CA ALA A 158 15.69 9.16 8.67
C ALA A 158 14.99 10.32 7.93
N TRP A 159 14.11 11.05 8.62
CA TRP A 159 13.42 12.21 8.05
C TRP A 159 14.37 13.32 7.62
N ASN A 160 15.39 13.60 8.43
CA ASN A 160 16.42 14.59 8.10
C ASN A 160 17.29 14.17 6.91
N ALA A 161 17.48 12.86 6.72
CA ALA A 161 18.19 12.33 5.55
C ALA A 161 17.31 12.38 4.28
N SER A 162 16.04 11.98 4.37
CA SER A 162 15.06 12.09 3.29
C SER A 162 13.64 12.05 3.84
N SER A 163 12.93 13.18 3.77
CA SER A 163 11.53 13.29 4.18
C SER A 163 10.61 12.44 3.30
N ASP A 164 10.84 12.45 1.99
CA ASP A 164 10.00 11.75 1.00
C ASP A 164 10.08 10.23 1.20
N LEU A 165 11.30 9.71 1.36
CA LEU A 165 11.51 8.28 1.56
C LEU A 165 11.02 7.80 2.94
N THR A 166 11.25 8.60 3.98
CA THR A 166 10.76 8.31 5.33
C THR A 166 9.23 8.33 5.40
N ALA A 167 8.59 9.30 4.75
CA ALA A 167 7.13 9.35 4.62
C ALA A 167 6.61 8.13 3.84
N SER A 168 7.29 7.73 2.77
CA SER A 168 6.95 6.54 1.98
C SER A 168 7.05 5.25 2.80
N LEU A 169 8.09 5.12 3.64
CA LEU A 169 8.20 4.01 4.60
C LEU A 169 7.05 4.04 5.64
N CYS A 170 6.70 5.22 6.15
CA CYS A 170 5.58 5.34 7.10
C CYS A 170 4.25 4.91 6.45
N PHE A 171 4.00 5.24 5.18
CA PHE A 171 2.84 4.74 4.43
C PHE A 171 2.88 3.21 4.33
N ALA A 172 4.02 2.68 3.90
CA ALA A 172 4.23 1.26 3.69
C ALA A 172 3.96 0.44 4.97
N LEU A 173 4.46 0.88 6.13
CA LEU A 173 4.27 0.23 7.45
C LEU A 173 2.84 0.33 8.01
N GLN A 174 2.00 1.22 7.49
CA GLN A 174 0.58 1.37 7.88
C GLN A 174 -0.37 0.65 6.90
N SER A 175 0.11 0.24 5.74
CA SER A 175 -0.68 -0.38 4.68
C SER A 175 -1.04 -1.87 4.84
N PRO A 176 -0.37 -2.71 5.67
CA PRO A 176 -0.76 -4.10 5.80
C PRO A 176 -2.18 -4.25 6.35
N ARG A 177 -2.93 -5.20 5.79
CA ARG A 177 -4.28 -5.55 6.27
C ARG A 177 -4.25 -6.42 7.53
N PHE A 178 -3.07 -6.98 7.85
CA PHE A 178 -2.80 -7.68 9.09
C PHE A 178 -1.63 -6.99 9.83
N ILE A 179 -1.93 -6.39 10.97
CA ILE A 179 -0.98 -5.80 11.92
C ILE A 179 -1.37 -6.28 13.32
N GLY A 180 -1.13 -7.57 13.58
CA GLY A 180 -1.63 -8.24 14.78
C GLY A 180 -0.57 -8.61 15.81
N THR A 181 0.70 -8.70 15.41
CA THR A 181 1.79 -9.02 16.34
C THR A 181 2.17 -7.79 17.17
N SER A 182 2.76 -8.00 18.36
CA SER A 182 3.23 -6.90 19.19
C SER A 182 4.28 -6.03 18.48
N SER A 183 5.17 -6.64 17.68
CA SER A 183 6.22 -5.92 16.95
C SER A 183 5.64 -4.99 15.89
N ALA A 184 4.80 -5.54 14.99
CA ALA A 184 4.16 -4.76 13.94
C ALA A 184 3.21 -3.70 14.52
N PHE A 185 2.42 -4.06 15.53
CA PHE A 185 1.48 -3.15 16.18
C PHE A 185 2.18 -1.98 16.87
N ALA A 186 3.21 -2.24 17.69
CA ALA A 186 3.95 -1.20 18.40
C ALA A 186 4.63 -0.23 17.43
N LYS A 187 5.20 -0.75 16.34
CA LYS A 187 5.81 0.05 15.28
C LYS A 187 4.78 0.97 14.60
N ARG A 188 3.61 0.43 14.22
CA ARG A 188 2.51 1.22 13.67
C ARG A 188 2.00 2.27 14.66
N ALA A 189 1.81 1.89 15.93
CA ALA A 189 1.35 2.79 16.99
C ALA A 189 2.30 3.98 17.16
N ALA A 190 3.61 3.74 17.21
CA ALA A 190 4.63 4.80 17.27
C ALA A 190 4.56 5.73 16.04
N ILE A 191 4.39 5.17 14.84
CA ILE A 191 4.22 5.95 13.60
C ILE A 191 2.98 6.84 13.68
N LEU A 192 1.85 6.35 14.22
CA LEU A 192 0.63 7.16 14.35
C LEU A 192 0.78 8.34 15.31
N GLN A 193 1.71 8.29 16.26
CA GLN A 193 2.03 9.41 17.14
C GLN A 193 2.98 10.40 16.47
N TRP A 194 3.99 9.90 15.75
CA TRP A 194 5.05 10.73 15.17
C TRP A 194 4.70 11.33 13.80
N PHE A 195 4.10 10.53 12.92
CA PHE A 195 3.93 10.86 11.51
C PHE A 195 2.92 11.96 11.18
N PRO A 196 1.81 12.17 11.91
CA PRO A 196 0.84 13.20 11.54
C PRO A 196 1.44 14.60 11.41
N GLU A 197 2.34 15.01 12.30
CA GLU A 197 2.98 16.33 12.24
C GLU A 197 3.94 16.46 11.06
N LYS A 198 4.66 15.38 10.75
CA LYS A 198 5.61 15.32 9.62
C LYS A 198 4.88 15.26 8.29
N LEU A 199 3.82 14.46 8.18
CA LEU A 199 2.98 14.35 6.99
C LEU A 199 2.35 15.69 6.61
N ALA A 200 1.94 16.50 7.60
CA ALA A 200 1.39 17.83 7.36
C ALA A 200 2.39 18.81 6.69
N GLN A 201 3.70 18.50 6.68
CA GLN A 201 4.74 19.29 6.02
C GLN A 201 4.91 18.93 4.55
N ILE A 202 4.44 17.75 4.11
CA ILE A 202 4.61 17.27 2.72
C ILE A 202 3.71 18.06 1.76
N GLU A 203 4.30 18.66 0.74
CA GLU A 203 3.59 19.56 -0.18
C GLU A 203 2.45 18.87 -0.93
N ASN A 204 2.71 17.70 -1.52
CA ASN A 204 1.76 16.97 -2.38
C ASN A 204 2.05 15.45 -2.40
N LEU A 205 1.23 14.70 -3.13
CA LEU A 205 1.30 13.23 -3.17
C LEU A 205 2.28 12.66 -4.21
N ASN A 206 2.95 13.48 -5.02
CA ASN A 206 3.73 13.02 -6.19
C ASN A 206 4.90 12.09 -5.81
N LYS A 207 5.42 12.26 -4.59
CA LYS A 207 6.55 11.48 -4.06
C LYS A 207 6.14 10.58 -2.89
N LEU A 208 4.86 10.24 -2.80
CA LEU A 208 4.35 9.30 -1.79
C LEU A 208 3.69 8.09 -2.47
N PRO A 209 3.60 6.95 -1.78
CA PRO A 209 2.83 5.77 -2.23
C PRO A 209 1.32 6.04 -2.26
N SER A 210 0.87 6.92 -3.15
CA SER A 210 -0.49 7.47 -3.13
C SER A 210 -1.56 6.38 -3.33
N ALA A 211 -1.23 5.31 -4.06
CA ALA A 211 -2.09 4.15 -4.30
C ALA A 211 -2.55 3.46 -3.00
N ILE A 212 -1.78 3.57 -1.91
CA ILE A 212 -2.09 2.98 -0.59
C ILE A 212 -2.53 4.01 0.45
N SER A 213 -2.87 5.24 0.03
CA SER A 213 -3.36 6.30 0.95
C SER A 213 -4.64 5.89 1.67
N HIS A 214 -5.54 5.18 0.97
CA HIS A 214 -6.79 4.70 1.54
C HIS A 214 -6.56 3.65 2.63
N ASP A 215 -5.55 2.78 2.47
CA ASP A 215 -5.13 1.83 3.50
C ASP A 215 -4.66 2.57 4.76
N VAL A 216 -3.76 3.57 4.63
CA VAL A 216 -3.32 4.40 5.76
C VAL A 216 -4.52 5.10 6.44
N TYR A 217 -5.41 5.66 5.62
CA TYR A 217 -6.61 6.33 6.11
C TYR A 217 -7.51 5.38 6.90
N MET A 218 -7.78 4.17 6.41
CA MET A 218 -8.66 3.22 7.09
C MET A 218 -7.99 2.57 8.29
N HIS A 219 -6.78 2.05 8.12
CA HIS A 219 -6.15 1.12 9.06
C HIS A 219 -5.74 1.76 10.39
N CYS A 220 -5.54 3.07 10.43
CA CYS A 220 -5.31 3.78 11.70
C CYS A 220 -6.46 3.59 12.70
N SER A 221 -7.67 3.24 12.24
CA SER A 221 -8.83 3.01 13.10
C SER A 221 -8.70 1.75 13.97
N TYR A 222 -7.84 0.81 13.59
CA TYR A 222 -7.52 -0.41 14.35
C TYR A 222 -6.43 -0.19 15.41
N ASP A 223 -6.02 1.06 15.65
CA ASP A 223 -5.20 1.40 16.80
C ASP A 223 -6.03 1.62 18.06
N ILE A 224 -5.38 1.70 19.22
CA ILE A 224 -6.05 1.84 20.51
C ILE A 224 -6.00 3.26 21.06
N GLU A 225 -5.07 4.10 20.58
CA GLU A 225 -4.92 5.46 21.09
C GLU A 225 -6.10 6.36 20.70
N ALA A 226 -6.48 7.28 21.60
CA ALA A 226 -7.61 8.18 21.37
C ALA A 226 -7.38 9.10 20.15
N ASN A 227 -6.12 9.44 19.88
CA ASN A 227 -5.71 10.35 18.81
C ASN A 227 -5.32 9.63 17.49
N LYS A 228 -5.57 8.31 17.38
CA LYS A 228 -5.18 7.48 16.23
C LYS A 228 -5.59 8.01 14.85
N HIS A 229 -6.66 8.80 14.78
CA HIS A 229 -7.13 9.40 13.53
C HIS A 229 -6.43 10.70 13.13
N ASN A 230 -5.45 11.20 13.90
CA ASN A 230 -4.71 12.41 13.56
C ASN A 230 -4.05 12.34 12.18
N VAL A 231 -3.57 11.15 11.78
CA VAL A 231 -3.00 10.92 10.44
C VAL A 231 -3.99 11.24 9.32
N LYS A 232 -5.30 11.01 9.50
CA LYS A 232 -6.34 11.33 8.52
C LYS A 232 -6.41 12.84 8.26
N ARG A 233 -6.32 13.64 9.32
CA ARG A 233 -6.33 15.11 9.21
C ARG A 233 -5.13 15.59 8.40
N SER A 234 -3.94 15.09 8.70
CA SER A 234 -2.72 15.46 7.97
C SER A 234 -2.77 15.00 6.52
N LEU A 235 -3.22 13.77 6.27
CA LEU A 235 -3.39 13.25 4.92
C LEU A 235 -4.38 14.08 4.10
N ASN A 236 -5.51 14.50 4.68
CA ASN A 236 -6.46 15.38 4.02
C ASN A 236 -5.85 16.74 3.65
N ALA A 237 -4.97 17.30 4.48
CA ALA A 237 -4.26 18.54 4.15
C ALA A 237 -3.33 18.37 2.94
N VAL A 238 -2.60 17.25 2.87
CA VAL A 238 -1.74 16.91 1.72
C VAL A 238 -2.58 16.67 0.46
N ILE A 239 -3.69 15.91 0.55
CA ILE A 239 -4.62 15.70 -0.56
C ILE A 239 -5.16 17.05 -1.05
N ARG A 240 -5.56 17.95 -0.16
CA ARG A 240 -6.04 19.28 -0.54
C ARG A 240 -4.99 20.08 -1.29
N ARG A 241 -3.75 20.14 -0.80
CA ARG A 241 -2.66 20.84 -1.50
C ARG A 241 -2.38 20.20 -2.86
N HIS A 242 -2.39 18.88 -2.95
CA HIS A 242 -2.22 18.17 -4.21
C HIS A 242 -3.32 18.53 -5.23
N LEU A 243 -4.59 18.51 -4.83
CA LEU A 243 -5.71 18.92 -5.69
C LEU A 243 -5.54 20.36 -6.18
N LEU A 244 -5.19 21.30 -5.29
CA LEU A 244 -4.93 22.69 -5.68
C LEU A 244 -3.76 22.82 -6.66
N SER A 245 -2.71 22.00 -6.50
CA SER A 245 -1.54 22.01 -7.40
C SER A 245 -1.86 21.56 -8.84
N VAL A 246 -2.94 20.78 -9.02
CA VAL A 246 -3.43 20.34 -10.34
C VAL A 246 -4.60 21.18 -10.84
N GLY A 247 -4.81 22.38 -10.28
CA GLY A 247 -5.83 23.32 -10.74
C GLY A 247 -7.25 23.01 -10.27
N TRP A 248 -7.41 22.24 -9.18
CA TRP A 248 -8.73 22.02 -8.59
C TRP A 248 -9.35 23.33 -8.09
N GLU A 249 -10.58 23.60 -8.52
CA GLU A 249 -11.38 24.72 -8.02
C GLU A 249 -12.64 24.19 -7.32
N ASP A 250 -12.89 24.69 -6.11
CA ASP A 250 -14.13 24.38 -5.42
C ASP A 250 -15.31 25.02 -6.14
N ARG A 251 -16.41 24.27 -6.23
CA ARG A 251 -17.65 24.81 -6.75
C ARG A 251 -18.15 25.95 -5.86
N LYS A 252 -18.39 27.11 -6.44
CA LYS A 252 -19.16 28.19 -5.79
C LYS A 252 -20.64 27.81 -5.78
N ILE A 253 -21.20 27.59 -4.59
CA ILE A 253 -22.60 27.20 -4.43
C ILE A 253 -23.40 28.42 -3.97
N GLU A 254 -23.94 29.18 -4.92
CA GLU A 254 -24.80 30.34 -4.64
C GLU A 254 -26.29 29.96 -4.59
N GLN A 255 -26.70 28.97 -5.39
CA GLN A 255 -28.06 28.45 -5.43
C GLN A 255 -28.07 26.94 -5.63
N LEU A 256 -29.03 26.26 -5.01
CA LEU A 256 -29.23 24.83 -5.20
C LEU A 256 -30.09 24.57 -6.44
N GLY A 257 -29.60 23.69 -7.31
CA GLY A 257 -30.39 23.18 -8.43
C GLY A 257 -31.52 22.27 -7.95
N THR A 258 -32.64 22.30 -8.67
CA THR A 258 -33.77 21.40 -8.42
C THR A 258 -34.09 20.57 -9.66
N ARG A 259 -34.69 19.39 -9.45
CA ARG A 259 -35.24 18.55 -10.51
C ARG A 259 -36.52 17.91 -10.03
N ASN A 260 -37.58 18.00 -10.83
CA ASN A 260 -38.93 17.58 -10.45
C ASN A 260 -39.38 18.22 -9.11
N ASN A 261 -39.13 19.53 -8.97
CA ASN A 261 -39.43 20.32 -7.77
C ASN A 261 -38.75 19.83 -6.47
N LYS A 262 -37.65 19.06 -6.58
CA LYS A 262 -36.86 18.59 -5.44
C LYS A 262 -35.40 19.05 -5.55
N PRO A 263 -34.73 19.45 -4.44
CA PRO A 263 -33.29 19.66 -4.44
C PRO A 263 -32.53 18.37 -4.82
N VAL A 264 -31.37 18.50 -5.44
CA VAL A 264 -30.56 17.36 -5.90
C VAL A 264 -29.60 16.90 -4.80
N MET A 265 -29.54 15.59 -4.57
CA MET A 265 -28.54 14.94 -3.71
C MET A 265 -27.66 14.04 -4.59
N VAL A 266 -26.34 14.29 -4.58
CA VAL A 266 -25.37 13.45 -5.28
C VAL A 266 -24.70 12.52 -4.26
N VAL A 267 -24.71 11.22 -4.52
CA VAL A 267 -24.14 10.18 -3.65
C VAL A 267 -23.01 9.47 -4.39
N LEU A 268 -21.78 9.62 -3.92
CA LEU A 268 -20.63 8.87 -4.40
C LEU A 268 -20.56 7.52 -3.68
N LEU A 269 -20.55 6.42 -4.43
CA LEU A 269 -20.63 5.06 -3.94
C LEU A 269 -19.30 4.31 -4.09
N GLU A 270 -18.96 3.55 -3.05
CA GLU A 270 -17.83 2.64 -3.00
C GLU A 270 -18.29 1.31 -2.37
N HIS A 271 -17.89 0.17 -2.94
CA HIS A 271 -18.29 -1.17 -2.50
C HIS A 271 -19.82 -1.35 -2.26
N PHE A 272 -20.64 -0.74 -3.11
CA PHE A 272 -22.10 -0.70 -2.99
C PHE A 272 -22.82 -1.74 -3.83
N HIS A 273 -22.54 -3.02 -3.58
CA HIS A 273 -23.23 -4.15 -4.19
C HIS A 273 -24.24 -4.76 -3.20
N SER A 274 -25.37 -5.30 -3.67
CA SER A 274 -26.48 -5.75 -2.79
C SER A 274 -26.09 -6.81 -1.75
N SER A 275 -25.12 -7.67 -2.09
CA SER A 275 -24.54 -8.67 -1.17
C SER A 275 -23.60 -8.09 -0.10
N HIS A 276 -23.25 -6.80 -0.17
CA HIS A 276 -22.30 -6.15 0.74
C HIS A 276 -23.00 -5.32 1.84
N SER A 277 -22.27 -5.08 2.93
CA SER A 277 -22.82 -4.48 4.16
C SER A 277 -23.32 -3.05 3.98
N ILE A 278 -22.67 -2.25 3.12
CA ILE A 278 -23.04 -0.85 2.89
C ILE A 278 -24.45 -0.77 2.30
N TYR A 279 -24.76 -1.62 1.32
CA TYR A 279 -26.11 -1.71 0.77
C TYR A 279 -27.13 -2.07 1.84
N ARG A 280 -26.87 -3.13 2.62
CA ARG A 280 -27.81 -3.59 3.67
C ARG A 280 -28.13 -2.53 4.72
N THR A 281 -27.17 -1.65 5.02
CA THR A 281 -27.28 -0.68 6.11
C THR A 281 -27.73 0.72 5.67
N HIS A 282 -27.47 1.12 4.43
CA HIS A 282 -27.72 2.51 3.96
C HIS A 282 -28.73 2.61 2.81
N SER A 283 -29.08 1.51 2.13
CA SER A 283 -29.98 1.57 0.96
C SER A 283 -31.38 2.09 1.30
N THR A 284 -31.97 1.63 2.41
CA THR A 284 -33.35 1.98 2.80
C THR A 284 -33.49 3.47 3.15
N SER A 285 -32.50 4.05 3.83
CA SER A 285 -32.49 5.49 4.13
C SER A 285 -32.30 6.33 2.86
N MET A 286 -31.48 5.88 1.90
CA MET A 286 -31.37 6.53 0.59
C MET A 286 -32.68 6.45 -0.21
N VAL A 287 -33.39 5.32 -0.15
CA VAL A 287 -34.72 5.20 -0.77
C VAL A 287 -35.70 6.20 -0.17
N ALA A 288 -35.78 6.29 1.17
CA ALA A 288 -36.64 7.25 1.85
C ALA A 288 -36.29 8.70 1.52
N ALA A 289 -35.00 9.03 1.39
CA ALA A 289 -34.54 10.38 1.03
C ALA A 289 -35.10 10.87 -0.33
N ARG A 290 -35.53 9.96 -1.24
CA ARG A 290 -36.14 10.32 -2.54
C ARG A 290 -37.49 11.03 -2.41
N GLU A 291 -38.14 10.95 -1.25
CA GLU A 291 -39.36 11.71 -0.96
C GLU A 291 -39.08 13.21 -0.93
N HIS A 292 -37.87 13.61 -0.51
CA HIS A 292 -37.47 15.02 -0.37
C HIS A 292 -36.47 15.47 -1.43
N PHE A 293 -35.66 14.54 -1.96
CA PHE A 293 -34.55 14.86 -2.87
C PHE A 293 -34.66 14.13 -4.22
N HIS A 294 -34.03 14.71 -5.25
CA HIS A 294 -33.69 14.00 -6.48
C HIS A 294 -32.29 13.38 -6.33
N LEU A 295 -32.23 12.07 -6.09
CA LEU A 295 -30.96 11.35 -5.86
C LEU A 295 -30.29 10.95 -7.18
N ILE A 296 -29.00 11.29 -7.29
CA ILE A 296 -28.08 10.86 -8.34
C ILE A 296 -26.95 10.08 -7.67
N GLY A 297 -26.69 8.86 -8.11
CA GLY A 297 -25.61 8.04 -7.62
C GLY A 297 -24.47 8.00 -8.63
N LEU A 298 -23.25 8.08 -8.13
CA LEU A 298 -22.03 7.94 -8.91
C LEU A 298 -21.26 6.77 -8.33
N GLY A 299 -20.99 5.75 -9.14
CA GLY A 299 -20.33 4.53 -8.70
C GLY A 299 -19.52 3.88 -9.82
N SER A 300 -18.92 2.73 -9.52
CA SER A 300 -18.24 1.89 -10.51
C SER A 300 -19.19 0.82 -11.06
N ASP A 301 -18.69 0.04 -12.03
CA ASP A 301 -19.40 -1.10 -12.63
C ASP A 301 -19.66 -2.25 -11.63
N ALA A 302 -19.11 -2.17 -10.41
CA ALA A 302 -19.34 -3.14 -9.35
C ALA A 302 -20.70 -2.96 -8.64
N VAL A 303 -21.45 -1.90 -8.94
CA VAL A 303 -22.81 -1.69 -8.41
C VAL A 303 -23.80 -2.51 -9.25
N ASP A 304 -24.42 -3.51 -8.63
CA ASP A 304 -25.39 -4.39 -9.29
C ASP A 304 -26.74 -3.72 -9.52
N GLU A 305 -27.60 -4.37 -10.32
CA GLU A 305 -28.95 -3.89 -10.64
C GLU A 305 -29.79 -3.58 -9.41
N MET A 306 -29.60 -4.34 -8.32
CA MET A 306 -30.28 -4.11 -7.04
C MET A 306 -29.70 -2.93 -6.24
N GLY A 307 -28.43 -2.55 -6.45
CA GLY A 307 -27.83 -1.32 -5.93
C GLY A 307 -28.39 -0.04 -6.58
N GLN A 308 -29.02 -0.17 -7.76
CA GLN A 308 -29.50 0.93 -8.57
C GLN A 308 -30.86 1.55 -8.18
N PRO A 309 -31.88 0.84 -7.65
CA PRO A 309 -33.22 1.39 -7.42
C PRO A 309 -33.27 2.45 -6.32
N GLY A 310 -32.22 2.55 -5.49
CA GLY A 310 -32.03 3.66 -4.54
C GLY A 310 -31.70 5.00 -5.22
N ILE A 311 -31.36 4.98 -6.52
CA ILE A 311 -30.77 6.08 -7.28
C ILE A 311 -31.53 6.25 -8.59
N ARG A 312 -32.01 7.48 -8.90
CA ARG A 312 -32.80 7.71 -10.13
C ARG A 312 -31.96 7.70 -11.41
N ARG A 313 -30.64 7.89 -11.28
CA ARG A 313 -29.68 7.80 -12.38
C ARG A 313 -28.31 7.42 -11.80
N ILE A 314 -27.80 6.25 -12.16
CA ILE A 314 -26.39 5.93 -11.95
C ILE A 314 -25.63 6.41 -13.18
N SER A 315 -24.59 7.19 -12.94
CA SER A 315 -23.57 7.46 -13.95
C SER A 315 -22.29 6.81 -13.49
N PHE A 316 -21.71 5.97 -14.34
CA PHE A 316 -20.40 5.40 -14.07
C PHE A 316 -19.35 6.50 -14.14
N ILE A 317 -18.45 6.49 -13.17
CA ILE A 317 -17.29 7.40 -13.20
C ILE A 317 -16.40 6.94 -14.34
N THR A 318 -16.47 7.62 -15.49
CA THR A 318 -15.57 7.35 -16.61
C THR A 318 -14.26 8.09 -16.39
N THR A 319 -13.15 7.51 -16.86
CA THR A 319 -11.79 8.12 -16.85
C THR A 319 -11.71 9.49 -17.53
N ARG A 320 -12.72 9.87 -18.32
CA ARG A 320 -12.87 11.23 -18.88
C ARG A 320 -13.18 12.31 -17.84
N TRP A 321 -13.68 11.96 -16.66
CA TRP A 321 -13.90 12.92 -15.56
C TRP A 321 -12.69 13.11 -14.65
N LEU A 322 -11.63 12.32 -14.86
CA LEU A 322 -10.39 12.29 -14.06
C LEU A 322 -9.16 12.77 -14.84
N THR A 323 -9.35 13.26 -16.06
CA THR A 323 -8.31 14.01 -16.80
C THR A 323 -8.52 15.50 -16.54
N ILE A 324 -8.07 15.93 -15.36
CA ILE A 324 -7.70 17.33 -15.08
C ILE A 324 -6.27 17.29 -14.56
#